data_AF-A0A849M4Z0-F1
#
_entry.id   AF-A0A849M4Z0-F1
#
_cell.length_a   1.000
_cell.length_b   1.000
_cell.length_c   1.000
_cell.angle_alpha   90.00
_cell.angle_beta   90.00
_cell.angle_gamma   90.00
#
_symmetry.space_group_name_H-M   'P 1'
#
loop_
_entity.id
_entity.type
_entity.pdbx_description
1 polymer ?
#
loop_
_entity_poly.entity_id
_entity_poly.type
_entity_poly.pdbx_seq_one_letter_code
_entity_poly.pdbx_strand_id
1 'polypeptide(L)'
;MKTYNRTEFIKFFTNRLKADKVEYIRPPYNSDPNLFDKLCPECPELCAKICEEQIIDISDEGTPFINFDKGSCTFCAACLDVCEKGVLAVKEQNRIEAQIHLDFTTCLAWRNTLCQSCKDACNYDAIFFDGLKNPNIRKDACTHCGFCVEPCPSKSIEIKPVSKK
;
A
#
# COMPACT_ATOMS: atom_id res chain seq x y z
N MET A 1 1.02 -17.85 -44.53
CA MET A 1 0.06 -17.00 -43.78
C MET A 1 -0.81 -17.93 -42.95
N LYS A 2 -0.67 -17.97 -41.61
CA LYS A 2 -1.48 -18.88 -40.77
C LYS A 2 -2.86 -18.25 -40.57
N THR A 3 -3.90 -18.89 -41.09
CA THR A 3 -5.30 -18.49 -40.89
C THR A 3 -5.80 -19.07 -39.58
N TYR A 4 -6.03 -18.23 -38.58
CA TYR A 4 -6.61 -18.64 -37.29
C TYR A 4 -8.14 -18.56 -37.36
N ASN A 5 -8.83 -19.59 -36.86
CA ASN A 5 -10.29 -19.61 -36.86
C ASN A 5 -10.87 -18.75 -35.71
N ARG A 6 -12.14 -18.35 -35.78
CA ARG A 6 -12.79 -17.45 -34.78
C ARG A 6 -12.69 -17.99 -33.35
N THR A 7 -12.76 -19.31 -33.17
CA THR A 7 -12.67 -19.96 -31.84
C THR A 7 -11.25 -19.94 -31.29
N GLU A 8 -10.24 -20.09 -32.15
CA GLU A 8 -8.82 -19.94 -31.80
C GLU A 8 -8.46 -18.49 -31.49
N PHE A 9 -9.04 -17.54 -32.22
CA PHE A 9 -8.87 -16.11 -31.96
C PHE A 9 -9.46 -15.73 -30.59
N ILE A 10 -10.64 -16.25 -30.25
CA ILE A 10 -11.27 -16.07 -28.92
C ILE A 10 -10.43 -16.73 -27.82
N LYS A 11 -9.96 -17.97 -28.01
CA LYS A 11 -9.07 -18.64 -27.03
C LYS A 11 -7.74 -17.91 -26.83
N PHE A 12 -7.20 -17.29 -27.88
CA PHE A 12 -5.98 -16.48 -27.81
C PHE A 12 -6.22 -15.16 -27.07
N PHE A 13 -7.40 -14.55 -27.25
CA PHE A 13 -7.82 -13.34 -26.54
C PHE A 13 -8.16 -13.61 -25.07
N THR A 14 -8.89 -14.69 -24.76
CA THR A 14 -9.24 -15.04 -23.38
C THR A 14 -8.02 -15.46 -22.56
N ASN A 15 -7.02 -16.12 -23.16
CA ASN A 15 -5.75 -16.40 -22.48
C ASN A 15 -4.88 -15.16 -22.23
N ARG A 16 -5.06 -14.08 -23.01
CA ARG A 16 -4.42 -12.77 -22.75
C ARG A 16 -5.19 -11.91 -21.75
N LEU A 17 -6.45 -12.23 -21.47
CA LEU A 17 -7.25 -11.64 -20.40
C LEU A 17 -7.20 -12.50 -19.13
N LYS A 18 -6.04 -13.09 -18.81
CA LYS A 18 -5.68 -13.19 -17.39
C LYS A 18 -5.57 -11.74 -16.93
N ALA A 19 -6.66 -11.19 -16.43
CA ALA A 19 -6.65 -9.88 -15.78
C ALA A 19 -5.47 -9.90 -14.81
N ASP A 20 -4.53 -8.97 -14.99
CA ASP A 20 -3.47 -8.77 -14.02
C ASP A 20 -4.17 -8.64 -12.67
N LYS A 21 -3.92 -9.60 -11.77
CA LYS A 21 -4.54 -9.61 -10.46
C LYS A 21 -4.07 -8.34 -9.78
N VAL A 22 -4.99 -7.37 -9.59
CA VAL A 22 -4.66 -6.10 -8.93
C VAL A 22 -4.19 -6.45 -7.52
N GLU A 23 -2.91 -6.22 -7.24
CA GLU A 23 -2.36 -6.42 -5.91
C GLU A 23 -2.73 -5.21 -5.05
N TYR A 24 -3.34 -5.49 -3.90
CA TYR A 24 -3.77 -4.49 -2.94
C TYR A 24 -2.86 -4.48 -1.71
N ILE A 25 -2.62 -3.31 -1.14
CA ILE A 25 -2.00 -3.18 0.18
C ILE A 25 -3.07 -3.48 1.23
N ARG A 26 -2.87 -4.53 2.03
CA ARG A 26 -3.85 -4.88 3.07
C ARG A 26 -3.74 -3.94 4.29
N PRO A 27 -4.84 -3.70 5.02
CA PRO A 27 -4.83 -2.98 6.29
C PRO A 27 -3.77 -3.52 7.28
N PRO A 28 -3.29 -2.69 8.23
CA PRO A 28 -2.39 -3.15 9.28
C PRO A 28 -3.04 -4.25 10.14
N TYR A 29 -2.22 -4.93 10.94
CA TYR A 29 -2.65 -6.03 11.83
C TYR A 29 -3.15 -7.29 11.13
N ASN A 30 -2.99 -7.36 9.80
CA ASN A 30 -3.18 -8.56 8.99
C ASN A 30 -2.19 -9.67 9.42
N SER A 31 -2.73 -10.86 9.72
CA SER A 31 -1.93 -12.07 9.99
C SER A 31 -1.72 -12.96 8.76
N ASP A 32 -2.78 -13.12 7.95
CA ASP A 32 -2.80 -13.97 6.77
C ASP A 32 -3.61 -13.29 5.65
N PRO A 33 -2.93 -12.79 4.59
CA PRO A 33 -3.58 -12.17 3.44
C PRO A 33 -4.64 -13.06 2.77
N ASN A 34 -4.58 -14.39 2.93
CA ASN A 34 -5.53 -15.32 2.30
C ASN A 34 -6.89 -15.37 3.01
N LEU A 35 -7.01 -14.78 4.20
CA LEU A 35 -8.29 -14.71 4.92
C LEU A 35 -9.21 -13.62 4.38
N PHE A 36 -8.66 -12.59 3.73
CA PHE A 36 -9.44 -11.47 3.19
C PHE A 36 -10.48 -11.95 2.19
N ASP A 37 -10.05 -12.70 1.17
CA ASP A 37 -10.93 -13.18 0.09
C ASP A 37 -11.99 -14.18 0.60
N LYS A 38 -11.81 -14.75 1.80
CA LYS A 38 -12.71 -15.75 2.38
C LYS A 38 -13.71 -15.16 3.37
N LEU A 39 -13.30 -14.15 4.15
CA LEU A 39 -14.06 -13.70 5.31
C LEU A 39 -14.52 -12.24 5.22
N CYS A 40 -13.85 -11.40 4.42
CA CYS A 40 -14.21 -9.99 4.30
C CYS A 40 -15.44 -9.70 3.42
N PRO A 41 -15.73 -10.41 2.31
CA PRO A 41 -16.84 -10.05 1.42
C PRO A 41 -18.23 -10.07 2.08
N GLU A 42 -18.38 -10.79 3.19
CA GLU A 42 -19.64 -10.87 3.96
C GLU A 42 -19.71 -9.84 5.11
N CYS A 43 -18.69 -8.99 5.29
CA CYS A 43 -18.62 -8.05 6.40
C CYS A 43 -19.33 -6.72 6.09
N PRO A 44 -19.86 -6.02 7.11
CA PRO A 44 -20.45 -4.69 6.95
C PRO A 44 -19.43 -3.54 6.74
N GLU A 45 -18.18 -3.87 6.38
CA GLU A 45 -17.09 -2.94 6.04
C GLU A 45 -16.75 -1.93 7.16
N LEU A 46 -16.94 -2.31 8.43
CA LEU A 46 -16.73 -1.42 9.58
C LEU A 46 -15.29 -0.90 9.66
N CYS A 47 -14.30 -1.69 9.23
CA CYS A 47 -12.90 -1.25 9.20
C CYS A 47 -12.68 -0.02 8.30
N ALA A 48 -13.39 0.09 7.17
CA ALA A 48 -13.36 1.26 6.31
C ALA A 48 -14.07 2.46 6.95
N LYS A 49 -15.24 2.22 7.55
CA LYS A 49 -16.08 3.26 8.16
C LYS A 49 -15.45 3.89 9.41
N ILE A 50 -14.72 3.12 10.21
CA ILE A 50 -14.10 3.59 11.46
C ILE A 50 -12.73 4.25 11.24
N CYS A 51 -12.16 4.15 10.04
CA CYS A 51 -10.85 4.73 9.75
C CYS A 51 -10.96 6.25 9.64
N GLU A 52 -10.56 6.97 10.68
CA GLU A 52 -10.59 8.45 10.71
C GLU A 52 -9.73 9.09 9.61
N GLU A 53 -8.62 8.44 9.25
CA GLU A 53 -7.72 8.86 8.17
C GLU A 53 -8.33 8.61 6.76
N GLN A 54 -9.45 7.88 6.68
CA GLN A 54 -10.18 7.58 5.44
C GLN A 54 -9.34 6.86 4.36
N ILE A 55 -8.31 6.13 4.77
CA ILE A 55 -7.39 5.44 3.87
C ILE A 55 -7.79 4.00 3.57
N ILE A 56 -8.86 3.45 4.17
CA ILE A 56 -9.30 2.08 3.91
C ILE A 56 -10.46 2.11 2.92
N ASP A 57 -10.22 1.62 1.71
CA ASP A 57 -11.21 1.43 0.66
C ASP A 57 -11.60 -0.05 0.53
N ILE A 58 -12.75 -0.33 -0.09
CA ILE A 58 -13.23 -1.69 -0.35
C ILE A 58 -13.11 -1.96 -1.85
N SER A 59 -12.47 -3.08 -2.22
CA SER A 59 -12.33 -3.52 -3.61
C SER A 59 -13.64 -4.03 -4.18
N ASP A 60 -13.72 -4.22 -5.49
CA ASP A 60 -14.91 -4.79 -6.15
C ASP A 60 -15.23 -6.22 -5.64
N GLU A 61 -14.23 -6.92 -5.12
CA GLU A 61 -14.37 -8.24 -4.49
C GLU A 61 -14.83 -8.18 -3.02
N GLY A 62 -15.14 -6.99 -2.49
CA GLY A 62 -15.59 -6.82 -1.09
C GLY A 62 -14.47 -6.95 -0.07
N THR A 63 -13.21 -6.73 -0.46
CA THR A 63 -12.06 -6.85 0.45
C THR A 63 -11.41 -5.50 0.73
N PRO A 64 -11.07 -5.17 1.99
CA PRO A 64 -10.47 -3.89 2.31
C PRO A 64 -9.00 -3.80 1.85
N PHE A 65 -8.59 -2.59 1.47
CA PHE A 65 -7.23 -2.21 1.11
C PHE A 65 -6.89 -0.78 1.51
N ILE A 66 -5.60 -0.47 1.65
CA ILE A 66 -5.11 0.87 1.97
C ILE A 66 -4.87 1.67 0.70
N ASN A 67 -5.37 2.90 0.69
CA ASN A 67 -5.18 3.90 -0.34
C ASN A 67 -4.38 5.10 0.23
N PHE A 68 -3.07 5.12 -0.03
CA PHE A 68 -2.18 6.18 0.44
C PHE A 68 -2.30 7.50 -0.34
N ASP A 69 -3.13 7.56 -1.40
CA ASP A 69 -3.48 8.84 -2.04
C ASP A 69 -4.43 9.66 -1.16
N LYS A 70 -5.11 9.03 -0.19
CA LYS A 70 -6.07 9.69 0.72
C LYS A 70 -5.45 10.17 2.03
N GLY A 71 -4.32 9.61 2.43
CA GLY A 71 -3.72 9.91 3.73
C GLY A 71 -2.71 8.86 4.17
N SER A 72 -2.54 8.72 5.48
CA SER A 72 -1.54 7.83 6.10
C SER A 72 -2.14 7.02 7.24
N CYS A 73 -1.45 5.95 7.65
CA CYS A 73 -1.89 5.11 8.75
C CYS A 73 -1.21 5.53 10.06
N THR A 74 -2.01 5.90 11.05
CA THR A 74 -1.56 6.26 12.41
C THR A 74 -1.38 5.05 13.34
N PHE A 75 -1.74 3.85 12.88
CA PHE A 75 -1.80 2.64 13.72
C PHE A 75 -2.68 2.82 14.98
N CYS A 76 -3.81 3.51 14.86
CA CYS A 76 -4.76 3.70 15.97
C CYS A 76 -5.46 2.41 16.44
N ALA A 77 -5.37 1.32 15.66
CA ALA A 77 -6.01 0.04 15.92
C ALA A 77 -7.56 0.01 15.84
N ALA A 78 -8.21 1.12 15.47
CA ALA A 78 -9.67 1.14 15.31
C ALA A 78 -10.19 0.10 14.30
N CYS A 79 -9.48 -0.13 13.19
CA CYS A 79 -9.84 -1.16 12.21
C CYS A 79 -9.68 -2.59 12.74
N LEU A 80 -8.71 -2.83 13.62
CA LEU A 80 -8.49 -4.09 14.32
C LEU A 80 -9.65 -4.36 15.30
N ASP A 81 -10.00 -3.36 16.10
CA ASP A 81 -10.98 -3.49 17.19
C ASP A 81 -12.39 -3.82 16.68
N VAL A 82 -12.75 -3.37 15.47
CA VAL A 82 -14.05 -3.67 14.83
C VAL A 82 -14.03 -4.94 13.97
N CYS A 83 -12.90 -5.64 13.85
CA CYS A 83 -12.78 -6.83 13.00
C CYS A 83 -13.29 -8.11 13.69
N GLU A 84 -14.60 -8.31 13.69
CA GLU A 84 -15.24 -9.47 14.35
C GLU A 84 -14.82 -10.84 13.76
N LYS A 85 -14.39 -10.87 12.49
CA LYS A 85 -13.94 -12.10 11.81
C LYS A 85 -12.50 -12.50 12.13
N GLY A 86 -11.74 -11.66 12.83
CA GLY A 86 -10.34 -11.93 13.18
C GLY A 86 -9.38 -11.97 11.98
N VAL A 87 -9.74 -11.34 10.86
CA VAL A 87 -8.83 -11.18 9.71
C VAL A 87 -7.69 -10.23 10.08
N LEU A 88 -8.03 -9.13 10.76
CA LEU A 88 -7.09 -8.27 11.45
C LEU A 88 -7.03 -8.78 12.90
N ALA A 89 -5.85 -9.20 13.36
CA ALA A 89 -5.71 -9.86 14.66
C ALA A 89 -4.36 -9.61 15.37
N VAL A 90 -3.34 -9.07 14.68
CA VAL A 90 -1.97 -9.01 15.22
C VAL A 90 -1.64 -7.60 15.69
N LYS A 91 -1.89 -7.30 16.97
CA LYS A 91 -1.67 -5.95 17.54
C LYS A 91 -0.19 -5.56 17.71
N GLU A 92 0.72 -6.54 17.82
CA GLU A 92 2.09 -6.28 18.29
C GLU A 92 3.04 -5.66 17.24
N GLN A 93 2.55 -5.30 16.05
CA GLN A 93 3.39 -4.70 15.00
C GLN A 93 2.69 -3.52 14.31
N ASN A 94 3.16 -2.30 14.62
CA ASN A 94 2.82 -1.09 13.88
C ASN A 94 3.59 -1.06 12.55
N ARG A 95 3.29 -2.02 11.67
CA ARG A 95 3.90 -2.17 10.35
C ARG A 95 2.85 -2.65 9.35
N ILE A 96 2.89 -2.08 8.15
CA ILE A 96 2.10 -2.53 7.01
C ILE A 96 2.99 -3.41 6.12
N GLU A 97 2.44 -4.54 5.67
CA GLU A 97 3.09 -5.42 4.70
C GLU A 97 3.02 -4.79 3.31
N ALA A 98 4.03 -3.99 3.00
CA ALA A 98 4.15 -3.22 1.77
C ALA A 98 5.63 -2.94 1.46
N GLN A 99 5.89 -2.29 0.33
CA GLN A 99 7.19 -1.78 -0.07
C GLN A 99 7.12 -0.27 -0.25
N ILE A 100 8.10 0.46 0.28
CA ILE A 100 8.28 1.88 -0.04
C ILE A 100 9.22 2.03 -1.23
N HIS A 101 8.87 2.89 -2.18
CA HIS A 101 9.71 3.25 -3.31
C HIS A 101 9.93 4.76 -3.31
N LEU A 102 11.19 5.15 -3.55
CA LEU A 102 11.62 6.53 -3.71
C LEU A 102 12.21 6.66 -5.11
N ASP A 103 11.54 7.44 -5.96
CA ASP A 103 12.01 7.77 -7.30
C ASP A 103 13.03 8.93 -7.23
N PHE A 104 14.31 8.56 -7.37
CA PHE A 104 15.42 9.51 -7.36
C PHE A 104 15.41 10.46 -8.55
N THR A 105 14.70 10.14 -9.63
CA THR A 105 14.67 10.98 -10.85
C THR A 105 13.72 12.16 -10.71
N THR A 106 12.68 12.04 -9.89
CA THR A 106 11.70 13.10 -9.62
C THR A 106 11.97 13.82 -8.30
N CYS A 107 12.68 13.20 -7.35
CA CYS A 107 12.91 13.75 -6.02
C CYS A 107 13.68 15.08 -6.05
N LEU A 108 13.11 16.14 -5.47
CA LEU A 108 13.73 17.47 -5.41
C LEU A 108 15.13 17.46 -4.76
N ALA A 109 15.30 16.69 -3.68
CA ALA A 109 16.57 16.56 -2.98
C ALA A 109 17.67 15.97 -3.89
N TRP A 110 17.34 14.88 -4.60
CA TRP A 110 18.20 14.28 -5.62
C TRP A 110 18.45 15.19 -6.84
N ARG A 111 17.61 16.21 -7.03
CA ARG A 111 17.72 17.23 -8.07
C ARG A 111 18.31 18.55 -7.55
N ASN A 112 19.17 18.49 -6.54
CA ASN A 112 19.90 19.64 -5.97
C ASN A 112 19.01 20.76 -5.40
N THR A 113 17.80 20.43 -4.95
CA THR A 113 16.91 21.36 -4.26
C THR A 113 16.81 20.98 -2.78
N LEU A 114 17.00 21.94 -1.87
CA LEU A 114 16.88 21.69 -0.44
C LEU A 114 15.43 21.31 -0.10
N CYS A 115 15.21 20.03 0.21
CA CYS A 115 13.90 19.48 0.54
C CYS A 115 14.07 18.39 1.59
N GLN A 116 13.36 18.52 2.73
CA GLN A 116 13.38 17.57 3.84
C GLN A 116 11.96 17.14 4.26
N SER A 117 10.93 17.47 3.48
CA SER A 117 9.52 17.24 3.82
C SER A 117 9.21 15.80 4.24
N CYS A 118 9.80 14.80 3.57
CA CYS A 118 9.58 13.41 3.94
C CYS A 118 10.23 13.04 5.29
N LYS A 119 11.38 13.63 5.62
CA LYS A 119 12.04 13.43 6.91
C LYS A 119 11.25 14.11 8.02
N ASP A 120 10.83 15.34 7.82
CA ASP A 120 10.06 16.10 8.83
C ASP A 120 8.73 15.43 9.15
N ALA A 121 8.12 14.76 8.18
CA ALA A 121 6.89 13.98 8.37
C ALA A 121 7.11 12.58 8.97
N CYS A 122 8.35 12.07 9.02
CA CYS A 122 8.61 10.70 9.43
C CYS A 122 8.69 10.56 10.96
N ASN A 123 7.60 10.13 11.58
CA ASN A 123 7.53 9.90 13.04
C ASN A 123 8.34 8.69 13.56
N TYR A 124 9.05 7.97 12.68
CA TYR A 124 9.75 6.72 12.99
C TYR A 124 11.27 6.81 12.75
N ASP A 125 11.81 8.00 12.48
CA ASP A 125 13.23 8.23 12.16
C ASP A 125 13.76 7.29 11.05
N ALA A 126 12.86 6.86 10.15
CA ALA A 126 13.19 5.93 9.08
C ALA A 126 13.85 6.63 7.90
N ILE A 127 13.69 7.95 7.78
CA ILE A 127 14.26 8.75 6.69
C ILE A 127 15.42 9.57 7.22
N PHE A 128 16.61 9.33 6.68
CA PHE A 128 17.83 10.06 7.02
C PHE A 128 18.48 10.62 5.76
N PHE A 129 19.39 11.58 5.93
CA PHE A 129 20.12 12.19 4.83
C PHE A 129 21.60 11.93 5.03
N ASP A 130 22.26 11.39 4.01
CA ASP A 130 23.73 11.28 4.00
C ASP A 130 24.29 12.66 3.69
N GLY A 131 24.64 13.41 4.74
CA GLY A 131 24.97 14.84 4.64
C GLY A 131 23.76 15.71 4.32
N LEU A 132 23.89 16.65 3.38
CA LEU A 132 22.84 17.64 3.06
C LEU A 132 22.00 17.33 1.81
N LYS A 133 22.25 16.24 1.08
CA LYS A 133 21.78 16.14 -0.31
C LYS A 133 20.58 15.24 -0.51
N ASN A 134 20.63 13.99 -0.05
CA ASN A 134 19.72 12.95 -0.55
C ASN A 134 19.09 12.11 0.58
N PRO A 135 17.75 11.89 0.55
CA PRO A 135 17.08 11.04 1.52
C PRO A 135 17.38 9.56 1.29
N ASN A 136 17.49 8.81 2.39
CA ASN A 136 17.65 7.36 2.43
C ASN A 136 16.64 6.69 3.38
N ILE A 137 16.24 5.50 2.94
CA ILE A 137 15.33 4.46 3.47
C ILE A 137 15.85 3.51 4.57
N ARG A 138 15.73 3.75 5.89
CA ARG A 138 16.02 2.67 6.88
C ARG A 138 14.92 1.61 6.85
N LYS A 139 15.22 0.42 6.32
CA LYS A 139 14.25 -0.67 6.13
C LYS A 139 13.73 -1.25 7.45
N ASP A 140 14.60 -1.33 8.44
CA ASP A 140 14.32 -1.81 9.79
C ASP A 140 13.38 -0.86 10.55
N ALA A 141 13.54 0.45 10.39
CA ALA A 141 12.69 1.46 11.03
C ALA A 141 11.40 1.79 10.25
N CYS A 142 11.41 1.71 8.91
CA CYS A 142 10.24 2.07 8.11
C CYS A 142 9.06 1.12 8.34
N THR A 143 7.93 1.67 8.77
CA THR A 143 6.68 0.95 9.06
C THR A 143 5.73 0.87 7.86
N HIS A 144 6.06 1.53 6.74
CA HIS A 144 5.20 1.71 5.57
C HIS A 144 3.86 2.42 5.88
N CYS A 145 3.85 3.31 6.88
CA CYS A 145 2.68 4.07 7.30
C CYS A 145 2.18 5.13 6.32
N GLY A 146 2.99 5.55 5.34
CA GLY A 146 2.57 6.54 4.35
C GLY A 146 2.74 8.01 4.76
N PHE A 147 3.17 8.34 5.98
CA PHE A 147 3.32 9.76 6.41
C PHE A 147 4.23 10.59 5.49
N CYS A 148 5.20 9.98 4.83
CA CYS A 148 6.10 10.66 3.89
C CYS A 148 5.53 10.85 2.47
N VAL A 149 4.39 10.25 2.13
CA VAL A 149 3.82 10.25 0.77
C VAL A 149 3.19 11.60 0.46
N GLU A 150 2.17 12.00 1.23
CA GLU A 150 1.42 13.24 1.00
C GLU A 150 2.30 14.51 1.07
N PRO A 151 3.21 14.67 2.06
CA PRO A 151 4.07 15.87 2.13
C PRO A 151 5.14 15.95 1.03
N CYS A 152 5.30 14.94 0.16
CA CYS A 152 6.28 14.95 -0.90
C CYS A 152 5.82 15.85 -2.08
N PRO A 153 6.39 17.06 -2.26
CA PRO A 153 5.89 18.00 -3.27
C PRO A 153 6.08 17.52 -4.71
N SER A 154 7.06 16.64 -4.95
CA SER A 154 7.34 16.05 -6.25
C SER A 154 6.68 14.68 -6.47
N LYS A 155 5.88 14.20 -5.50
CA LYS A 155 5.25 12.86 -5.53
C LYS A 155 6.24 11.73 -5.86
N SER A 156 7.45 11.84 -5.30
CA SER A 156 8.55 10.91 -5.57
C SER A 156 8.58 9.71 -4.62
N ILE A 157 7.65 9.65 -3.66
CA ILE A 157 7.54 8.56 -2.70
C ILE A 157 6.20 7.89 -2.91
N GLU A 158 6.22 6.57 -3.03
CA GLU A 158 5.03 5.74 -3.16
C GLU A 158 5.15 4.51 -2.25
N ILE A 159 4.02 3.97 -1.82
CA ILE A 159 3.95 2.68 -1.14
C ILE A 159 3.21 1.72 -2.06
N LYS A 160 3.82 0.55 -2.28
CA LYS A 160 3.36 -0.47 -3.21
C LYS A 160 3.09 -1.79 -2.48
N PRO A 161 2.18 -2.63 -3.01
CA PRO A 161 2.02 -4.00 -2.54
C PRO A 161 3.34 -4.77 -2.59
N VAL A 162 3.50 -5.77 -1.71
CA VAL A 162 4.61 -6.72 -1.81
C VAL A 162 4.32 -7.68 -2.96
N SER A 163 5.10 -7.59 -4.04
CA SER A 163 4.97 -8.55 -5.15
C SER A 163 5.25 -9.97 -4.67
N LYS A 164 4.30 -10.89 -4.87
CA LYS A 164 4.53 -12.32 -4.62
C LYS A 164 5.48 -12.86 -5.70
N LYS A 165 6.64 -13.35 -5.29
CA LYS A 165 7.54 -14.14 -6.16
C LYS A 165 7.02 -15.56 -6.36
#